data_AF-A0A957RLY4-F1
#
_entry.id   AF-A0A957RLY4-F1
#
_cell.length_a   1.000
_cell.length_b   1.000
_cell.length_c   1.000
_cell.angle_alpha   90.00
_cell.angle_beta   90.00
_cell.angle_gamma   90.00
#
_symmetry.space_group_name_H-M   'P 1'
#
loop_
_entity.id
_entity.type
_entity.pdbx_description
1 polymer ?
#
loop_
_entity_poly.entity_id
_entity_poly.type
_entity_poly.pdbx_seq_one_letter_code
_entity_poly.pdbx_strand_id
1 'polypeptide(L)'
;AKSIDELEDTDIADHALKALAKSNVKDIYVVARRGPAQVKFTNAEIREMGHLAIADAIVLDSELRLDRASSAEIEGDTAMQKNLDYMRAFAEIGETGKPRRVHFRFLLSPVELIEENGKIVAVKMEKNELRASVSGDIKASGTGKYETIPAGMILRSVGYKGVPMPGVPFDARHGVIPNEVGRVIDLETGRVVPGEYVAGWIKRGPTGVIGTNKPDAIESVNSMFDDMQKGKLEPAVDPDPEAIPTLLKERGVRYVTKDEWKKIDAVEVAEGKKRGKP
;
A
#
# COMPACT_ATOMS: atom_id res chain seq x y z
N ALA A 1 -17.83 3.12 1.40
CA ALA A 1 -18.44 1.79 1.17
C ALA A 1 -19.16 1.32 2.42
N LYS A 2 -18.47 1.18 3.57
CA LYS A 2 -19.09 0.95 4.88
C LYS A 2 -20.09 2.05 5.30
N SER A 3 -21.06 1.66 6.11
CA SER A 3 -21.99 2.51 6.85
C SER A 3 -21.30 3.26 7.99
N ILE A 4 -22.01 4.20 8.62
CA ILE A 4 -21.49 4.91 9.80
C ILE A 4 -21.45 3.98 11.00
N ASP A 5 -22.49 3.17 11.18
CA ASP A 5 -22.59 2.18 12.25
C ASP A 5 -21.43 1.17 12.19
N GLU A 6 -21.03 0.72 10.99
CA GLU A 6 -19.84 -0.14 10.81
C GLU A 6 -18.50 0.52 11.18
N LEU A 7 -18.47 1.84 11.36
CA LEU A 7 -17.27 2.64 11.63
C LEU A 7 -17.29 3.31 13.01
N GLU A 8 -18.46 3.44 13.64
CA GLU A 8 -18.66 4.22 14.87
C GLU A 8 -17.79 3.70 16.02
N ASP A 9 -17.69 2.37 16.15
CA ASP A 9 -16.95 1.69 17.21
C ASP A 9 -15.46 1.44 16.85
N THR A 10 -14.95 2.01 15.75
CA THR A 10 -13.55 1.85 15.31
C THR A 10 -12.67 3.01 15.78
N ASP A 11 -11.34 2.90 15.70
CA ASP A 11 -10.41 4.01 15.99
C ASP A 11 -10.37 5.12 14.92
N ILE A 12 -11.33 5.14 13.98
CA ILE A 12 -11.42 6.17 12.94
C ILE A 12 -11.41 7.57 13.53
N ALA A 13 -10.64 8.46 12.89
CA ALA A 13 -10.56 9.86 13.27
C ALA A 13 -11.93 10.56 13.19
N ASP A 14 -12.29 11.29 14.25
CA ASP A 14 -13.61 11.93 14.37
C ASP A 14 -13.97 12.85 13.19
N HIS A 15 -12.99 13.58 12.65
CA HIS A 15 -13.22 14.46 11.50
C HIS A 15 -13.56 13.68 10.23
N ALA A 16 -12.96 12.49 10.04
CA ALA A 16 -13.24 11.62 8.91
C ALA A 16 -14.64 11.00 9.03
N LEU A 17 -15.02 10.52 10.22
CA LEU A 17 -16.37 10.00 10.48
C LEU A 17 -17.45 11.05 10.19
N LYS A 18 -17.26 12.29 10.67
CA LYS A 18 -18.16 13.43 10.40
C LYS A 18 -18.29 13.75 8.92
N ALA A 19 -17.20 13.67 8.16
CA ALA A 19 -17.21 13.89 6.71
C ALA A 19 -17.94 12.74 5.99
N LEU A 20 -17.67 11.49 6.38
CA LEU A 20 -18.31 10.30 5.81
C LEU A 20 -19.82 10.26 6.05
N ALA A 21 -20.29 10.75 7.21
CA ALA A 21 -21.72 10.84 7.53
C ALA A 21 -22.49 11.76 6.56
N LYS A 22 -21.80 12.73 5.95
CA LYS A 22 -22.36 13.66 4.96
C LYS A 22 -22.00 13.29 3.51
N SER A 23 -21.35 12.15 3.31
CA SER A 23 -20.83 11.76 2.01
C SER A 23 -21.93 11.33 1.04
N ASN A 24 -21.94 11.95 -0.13
CA ASN A 24 -22.80 11.61 -1.25
C ASN A 24 -22.17 10.60 -2.22
N VAL A 25 -21.03 9.97 -1.85
CA VAL A 25 -20.41 8.94 -2.69
C VAL A 25 -21.32 7.72 -2.76
N LYS A 26 -21.72 7.36 -3.98
CA LYS A 26 -22.55 6.19 -4.30
C LYS A 26 -21.79 5.12 -5.07
N ASP A 27 -20.92 5.55 -5.98
CA ASP A 27 -20.13 4.67 -6.83
C ASP A 27 -18.64 4.84 -6.55
N ILE A 28 -17.97 3.73 -6.31
CA ILE A 28 -16.53 3.66 -6.10
C ILE A 28 -15.96 2.72 -7.17
N TYR A 29 -15.08 3.22 -8.03
CA TYR A 29 -14.44 2.41 -9.05
C TYR A 29 -13.02 2.04 -8.59
N VAL A 30 -12.82 0.76 -8.29
CA VAL A 30 -11.50 0.16 -8.05
C VAL A 30 -10.97 -0.30 -9.40
N VAL A 31 -10.01 0.46 -9.94
CA VAL A 31 -9.51 0.26 -11.29
C VAL A 31 -8.10 -0.31 -11.26
N ALA A 32 -7.90 -1.41 -11.97
CA ALA A 32 -6.61 -2.05 -12.13
C ALA A 32 -6.17 -2.08 -13.59
N ARG A 33 -4.91 -1.71 -13.84
CA ARG A 33 -4.32 -1.73 -15.19
C ARG A 33 -4.15 -3.12 -15.78
N ARG A 34 -4.07 -4.16 -14.94
CA ARG A 34 -3.94 -5.57 -15.36
C ARG A 34 -5.25 -6.33 -15.11
N GLY A 35 -5.26 -7.62 -15.44
CA GLY A 35 -6.42 -8.48 -15.28
C GLY A 35 -6.69 -8.91 -13.84
N PRO A 36 -7.82 -9.59 -13.61
CA PRO A 36 -8.24 -10.10 -12.30
C PRO A 36 -7.26 -11.14 -11.71
N ALA A 37 -6.47 -11.81 -12.55
CA ALA A 37 -5.43 -12.72 -12.10
C ALA A 37 -4.29 -11.99 -11.36
N GLN A 38 -3.97 -10.75 -11.76
CA GLN A 38 -2.78 -10.04 -11.26
C GLN A 38 -3.07 -9.09 -10.09
N VAL A 39 -4.22 -9.24 -9.44
CA VAL A 39 -4.64 -8.45 -8.29
C VAL A 39 -3.69 -8.63 -7.11
N LYS A 40 -3.64 -7.63 -6.22
CA LYS A 40 -2.74 -7.60 -5.06
C LYS A 40 -3.46 -7.61 -3.71
N PHE A 41 -4.78 -7.56 -3.72
CA PHE A 41 -5.56 -7.84 -2.52
C PHE A 41 -5.55 -9.34 -2.19
N THR A 42 -5.74 -9.66 -0.92
CA THR A 42 -5.78 -11.01 -0.38
C THR A 42 -7.20 -11.59 -0.38
N ASN A 43 -7.33 -12.90 -0.17
CA ASN A 43 -8.63 -13.56 -0.08
C ASN A 43 -9.53 -12.98 1.02
N ALA A 44 -8.95 -12.58 2.15
CA ALA A 44 -9.71 -12.00 3.25
C ALA A 44 -10.32 -10.64 2.83
N GLU A 45 -9.49 -9.77 2.27
CA GLU A 45 -9.91 -8.42 1.86
C GLU A 45 -11.01 -8.46 0.80
N ILE A 46 -10.86 -9.27 -0.25
CA ILE A 46 -11.90 -9.36 -1.30
C ILE A 46 -13.18 -10.01 -0.77
N ARG A 47 -13.08 -11.02 0.10
CA ARG A 47 -14.25 -11.65 0.71
C ARG A 47 -15.07 -10.65 1.52
N GLU A 48 -14.43 -9.79 2.32
CA GLU A 48 -15.14 -8.78 3.12
C GLU A 48 -15.93 -7.78 2.25
N MET A 49 -15.55 -7.59 0.98
CA MET A 49 -16.32 -6.75 0.06
C MET A 49 -17.74 -7.28 -0.19
N GLY A 50 -17.94 -8.60 -0.09
CA GLY A 50 -19.27 -9.23 -0.19
C GLY A 50 -20.15 -9.02 1.04
N HIS A 51 -19.58 -8.63 2.19
CA HIS A 51 -20.29 -8.49 3.46
C HIS A 51 -20.64 -7.04 3.82
N LEU A 52 -20.34 -6.06 2.96
CA LEU A 52 -20.61 -4.65 3.21
C LEU A 52 -22.12 -4.41 3.41
N ALA A 53 -22.50 -3.77 4.51
CA ALA A 53 -23.92 -3.62 4.88
C ALA A 53 -24.71 -2.77 3.86
N ILE A 54 -24.07 -1.74 3.30
CA ILE A 54 -24.74 -0.74 2.45
C ILE A 54 -24.14 -0.59 1.06
N ALA A 55 -23.21 -1.47 0.67
CA ALA A 55 -22.61 -1.44 -0.66
C ALA A 55 -22.60 -2.83 -1.32
N ASP A 56 -22.91 -2.87 -2.62
CA ASP A 56 -22.73 -4.06 -3.44
C ASP A 56 -21.34 -4.06 -4.08
N ALA A 57 -20.66 -5.21 -4.06
CA ALA A 57 -19.44 -5.42 -4.84
C ALA A 57 -19.85 -5.82 -6.26
N ILE A 58 -19.48 -5.01 -7.26
CA ILE A 58 -19.91 -5.16 -8.65
C ILE A 58 -18.71 -5.52 -9.52
N VAL A 59 -18.82 -6.64 -10.23
CA VAL A 59 -17.86 -7.07 -11.25
C VAL A 59 -18.66 -7.57 -12.46
N LEU A 60 -18.28 -7.19 -13.67
CA LEU A 60 -18.95 -7.69 -14.88
C LEU A 60 -18.30 -9.00 -15.34
N ASP A 61 -19.07 -9.94 -15.88
CA ASP A 61 -18.54 -11.16 -16.50
C ASP A 61 -17.43 -10.89 -17.54
N SER A 62 -17.56 -9.80 -18.30
CA SER A 62 -16.56 -9.41 -19.29
C SER A 62 -15.21 -9.05 -18.66
N GLU A 63 -15.21 -8.56 -17.42
CA GLU A 63 -14.01 -8.18 -16.67
C GLU A 63 -13.27 -9.41 -16.11
N LEU A 64 -13.94 -10.56 -16.04
CA LEU A 64 -13.41 -11.82 -15.51
C LEU A 64 -12.85 -12.76 -16.58
N ARG A 65 -12.90 -12.35 -17.85
CA ARG A 65 -12.34 -13.13 -18.96
C ARG A 65 -10.82 -13.13 -18.87
N LEU A 66 -10.25 -14.33 -18.74
CA LEU A 66 -8.82 -14.54 -18.71
C LEU A 66 -8.29 -14.79 -20.11
N ASP A 67 -7.15 -14.20 -20.43
CA ASP A 67 -6.36 -14.64 -21.58
C ASP A 67 -5.60 -15.94 -21.24
N ARG A 68 -4.89 -16.48 -22.23
CA ARG A 68 -4.13 -17.72 -22.05
C ARG A 68 -3.03 -17.57 -20.99
N ALA A 69 -2.36 -16.43 -20.96
CA ALA A 69 -1.27 -16.18 -20.02
C ALA A 69 -1.78 -16.08 -18.57
N SER A 70 -2.88 -15.37 -18.34
CA SER A 70 -3.50 -15.24 -17.01
C SER A 70 -4.12 -16.56 -16.55
N SER A 71 -4.69 -17.34 -17.47
CA SER A 71 -5.17 -18.69 -17.15
C SER A 71 -4.04 -19.59 -16.65
N ALA A 72 -2.88 -19.54 -17.31
CA ALA A 72 -1.69 -20.28 -16.89
C ALA A 72 -1.09 -19.78 -15.57
N GLU A 73 -1.14 -18.46 -15.30
CA GLU A 73 -0.65 -17.89 -14.02
C GLU A 73 -1.50 -18.34 -12.82
N ILE A 74 -2.82 -18.50 -13.01
CA ILE A 74 -3.75 -18.96 -11.96
C ILE A 74 -3.70 -20.49 -11.79
N GLU A 75 -3.28 -21.23 -12.81
CA GLU A 75 -3.26 -22.70 -12.77
C GLU A 75 -2.33 -23.20 -11.66
N GLY A 76 -2.91 -23.93 -10.70
CA GLY A 76 -2.18 -24.43 -9.52
C GLY A 76 -2.04 -23.44 -8.35
N ASP A 77 -2.33 -22.14 -8.53
CA ASP A 77 -2.34 -21.17 -7.44
C ASP A 77 -3.74 -21.06 -6.80
N THR A 78 -3.93 -21.79 -5.70
CA THR A 78 -5.20 -21.83 -4.96
C THR A 78 -5.64 -20.47 -4.40
N ALA A 79 -4.71 -19.58 -4.05
CA ALA A 79 -5.05 -18.26 -3.52
C ALA A 79 -5.57 -17.35 -4.63
N MET A 80 -4.94 -17.37 -5.80
CA MET A 80 -5.41 -16.63 -6.98
C MET A 80 -6.74 -17.16 -7.48
N GLN A 81 -6.93 -18.49 -7.53
CA GLN A 81 -8.22 -19.10 -7.88
C GLN A 81 -9.33 -18.64 -6.96
N LYS A 82 -9.09 -18.67 -5.64
CA LYS A 82 -10.09 -18.24 -4.66
C LYS A 82 -10.44 -16.75 -4.76
N ASN A 83 -9.46 -15.89 -5.07
CA ASN A 83 -9.74 -14.48 -5.36
C ASN A 83 -10.66 -14.32 -6.57
N LEU A 84 -10.41 -15.09 -7.64
CA LEU A 84 -11.24 -15.08 -8.84
C LEU A 84 -12.66 -15.58 -8.55
N ASP A 85 -12.80 -16.63 -7.74
CA ASP A 85 -14.11 -17.19 -7.37
C ASP A 85 -14.96 -16.20 -6.57
N TYR A 86 -14.36 -15.42 -5.66
CA TYR A 86 -15.10 -14.33 -5.00
C TYR A 86 -15.61 -13.28 -6.00
N MET A 87 -14.78 -12.89 -6.98
CA MET A 87 -15.20 -11.94 -7.99
C MET A 87 -16.26 -12.51 -8.95
N ARG A 88 -16.21 -13.81 -9.25
CA ARG A 88 -17.28 -14.50 -10.00
C ARG A 88 -18.59 -14.50 -9.22
N ALA A 89 -18.54 -14.79 -7.92
CA ALA A 89 -19.72 -14.70 -7.07
C ALA A 89 -20.32 -13.28 -7.06
N PHE A 90 -19.50 -12.23 -7.08
CA PHE A 90 -19.99 -10.85 -7.21
C PHE A 90 -20.67 -10.59 -8.55
N ALA A 91 -20.15 -11.14 -9.66
CA ALA A 91 -20.76 -11.02 -10.98
C ALA A 91 -22.11 -11.74 -11.05
N GLU A 92 -22.23 -12.92 -10.42
CA GLU A 92 -23.47 -13.69 -10.34
C GLU A 92 -24.54 -13.01 -9.46
N ILE A 93 -24.14 -12.44 -8.31
CA ILE A 93 -25.06 -11.75 -7.39
C ILE A 93 -25.55 -10.42 -7.98
N GLY A 94 -24.64 -9.63 -8.57
CA GLY A 94 -24.96 -8.33 -9.15
C GLY A 94 -25.44 -7.29 -8.13
N GLU A 95 -26.32 -6.38 -8.58
CA GLU A 95 -26.90 -5.35 -7.71
C GLU A 95 -28.06 -5.93 -6.88
N THR A 96 -27.99 -5.77 -5.56
CA THR A 96 -29.03 -6.23 -4.63
C THR A 96 -29.97 -5.11 -4.18
N GLY A 97 -29.74 -3.89 -4.66
CA GLY A 97 -30.48 -2.68 -4.30
C GLY A 97 -29.86 -1.91 -3.14
N LYS A 98 -28.64 -2.24 -2.71
CA LYS A 98 -27.93 -1.45 -1.69
C LYS A 98 -27.64 -0.04 -2.23
N PRO A 99 -27.59 0.98 -1.35
CA PRO A 99 -27.50 2.37 -1.76
C PRO A 99 -26.13 2.78 -2.32
N ARG A 100 -25.13 1.89 -2.33
CA ARG A 100 -23.76 2.15 -2.82
C ARG A 100 -23.25 0.95 -3.61
N ARG A 101 -22.27 1.18 -4.48
CA ARG A 101 -21.62 0.17 -5.33
C ARG A 101 -20.11 0.35 -5.32
N VAL A 102 -19.38 -0.76 -5.24
CA VAL A 102 -17.93 -0.82 -5.43
C VAL A 102 -17.66 -1.64 -6.68
N HIS A 103 -17.35 -0.94 -7.77
CA HIS A 103 -17.09 -1.52 -9.08
C HIS A 103 -15.62 -1.93 -9.19
N PHE A 104 -15.35 -3.18 -9.53
CA PHE A 104 -14.01 -3.62 -9.90
C PHE A 104 -13.89 -3.63 -11.42
N ARG A 105 -12.94 -2.85 -11.93
CA ARG A 105 -12.66 -2.74 -13.37
C ARG A 105 -11.21 -3.12 -13.64
N PHE A 106 -10.98 -3.99 -14.61
CA PHE A 106 -9.67 -4.50 -14.97
C PHE A 106 -9.27 -4.01 -16.36
N LEU A 107 -7.98 -4.18 -16.68
CA LEU A 107 -7.43 -3.78 -17.97
C LEU A 107 -7.75 -2.33 -18.35
N LEU A 108 -7.69 -1.42 -17.37
CA LEU A 108 -7.92 0.01 -17.59
C LEU A 108 -6.81 0.84 -16.97
N SER A 109 -6.29 1.79 -17.73
CA SER A 109 -5.32 2.78 -17.26
C SER A 109 -5.92 4.19 -17.33
N PRO A 110 -5.82 5.01 -16.27
CA PRO A 110 -6.16 6.43 -16.37
C PRO A 110 -5.15 7.15 -17.27
N VAL A 111 -5.64 7.87 -18.27
CA VAL A 111 -4.78 8.61 -19.22
C VAL A 111 -5.01 10.12 -19.17
N GLU A 112 -6.16 10.59 -18.70
CA GLU A 112 -6.49 12.01 -18.65
C GLU A 112 -7.52 12.28 -17.54
N LEU A 113 -7.29 13.31 -16.73
CA LEU A 113 -8.29 13.84 -15.79
C LEU A 113 -9.07 14.94 -16.50
N ILE A 114 -10.39 14.84 -16.48
CA ILE A 114 -11.28 15.82 -17.10
C ILE A 114 -11.82 16.72 -15.99
N GLU A 115 -11.59 18.02 -16.14
CA GLU A 115 -11.95 19.03 -15.15
C GLU A 115 -12.92 20.06 -15.73
N GLU A 116 -13.87 20.49 -14.91
CA GLU A 116 -14.76 21.62 -15.17
C GLU A 116 -14.72 22.58 -13.97
N ASN A 117 -14.50 23.87 -14.22
CA ASN A 117 -14.44 24.90 -13.18
C ASN A 117 -13.45 24.55 -12.03
N GLY A 118 -12.30 23.97 -12.36
CA GLY A 118 -11.26 23.58 -11.39
C GLY A 118 -11.64 22.37 -10.53
N LYS A 119 -12.62 21.57 -10.93
CA LYS A 119 -13.03 20.33 -10.26
C LYS A 119 -12.99 19.17 -11.23
N ILE A 120 -12.50 18.02 -10.77
CA ILE A 120 -12.56 16.77 -11.54
C ILE A 120 -14.03 16.38 -11.71
N VAL A 121 -14.43 16.07 -12.95
CA VAL A 121 -15.78 15.59 -13.29
C VAL A 121 -15.75 14.20 -13.90
N ALA A 122 -14.63 13.80 -14.52
CA ALA A 122 -14.46 12.48 -15.09
C ALA A 122 -12.99 12.10 -15.27
N VAL A 123 -12.75 10.83 -15.57
CA VAL A 123 -11.44 10.31 -15.99
C VAL A 123 -11.59 9.58 -17.30
N LYS A 124 -10.74 9.93 -18.25
CA LYS A 124 -10.55 9.15 -19.47
C LYS A 124 -9.65 7.98 -19.17
N MET A 125 -10.14 6.79 -19.47
CA MET A 125 -9.47 5.53 -19.29
C MET A 125 -9.12 4.94 -20.66
N GLU A 126 -7.95 4.34 -20.77
CA GLU A 126 -7.56 3.53 -21.91
C GLU A 126 -7.69 2.05 -21.57
N LYS A 127 -8.29 1.27 -22.48
CA LYS A 127 -8.35 -0.19 -22.40
C LYS A 127 -6.97 -0.77 -22.68
N ASN A 128 -6.57 -1.70 -21.83
CA ASN A 128 -5.32 -2.42 -21.94
C ASN A 128 -5.54 -3.84 -22.48
N GLU A 129 -4.49 -4.38 -23.05
CA GLU A 129 -4.31 -5.81 -23.26
C GLU A 129 -3.06 -6.28 -22.50
N LEU A 130 -3.04 -7.55 -22.14
CA LEU A 130 -1.88 -8.16 -21.49
C LEU A 130 -0.94 -8.72 -22.55
N ARG A 131 0.34 -8.41 -22.40
CA ARG A 131 1.42 -8.96 -23.23
C ARG A 131 2.47 -9.57 -22.32
N ALA A 132 2.89 -10.79 -22.64
CA ALA A 132 4.08 -11.37 -22.04
C ALA A 132 5.29 -10.53 -22.48
N SER A 133 6.07 -10.07 -21.52
CA SER A 133 7.34 -9.42 -21.78
C SER A 133 8.43 -10.46 -22.06
N VAL A 134 9.55 -10.00 -22.61
CA VAL A 134 10.72 -10.86 -22.90
C VAL A 134 11.27 -11.53 -21.63
N SER A 135 11.07 -10.93 -20.45
CA SER A 135 11.45 -11.49 -19.15
C SER A 135 10.43 -12.49 -18.57
N GLY A 136 9.33 -12.77 -19.28
CA GLY A 136 8.24 -13.63 -18.80
C GLY A 136 7.17 -12.90 -17.99
N ASP A 137 7.40 -11.66 -17.56
CA ASP A 137 6.41 -10.90 -16.80
C ASP A 137 5.25 -10.44 -17.69
N ILE A 138 4.02 -10.46 -17.16
CA ILE A 138 2.85 -9.95 -17.84
C ILE A 138 2.73 -8.43 -17.65
N LYS A 139 2.78 -7.68 -18.77
CA LYS A 139 2.65 -6.22 -18.82
C LYS A 139 1.33 -5.81 -19.47
N ALA A 140 0.71 -4.76 -18.95
CA ALA A 140 -0.43 -4.10 -19.57
C ALA A 140 0.06 -3.13 -20.65
N SER A 141 -0.54 -3.19 -21.84
CA SER A 141 -0.26 -2.29 -22.97
C SER A 141 -1.56 -1.65 -23.44
N GLY A 142 -1.54 -0.33 -23.68
CA GLY A 142 -2.70 0.41 -24.16
C GLY A 142 -3.12 -0.04 -25.56
N THR A 143 -4.43 -0.10 -25.78
CA THR A 143 -5.02 -0.53 -27.07
C THR A 143 -5.42 0.64 -27.96
N GLY A 144 -5.31 1.88 -27.50
CA GLY A 144 -5.84 3.07 -28.16
C GLY A 144 -7.37 3.19 -28.11
N LYS A 145 -8.07 2.29 -27.39
CA LYS A 145 -9.51 2.37 -27.16
C LYS A 145 -9.79 3.02 -25.81
N TYR A 146 -10.67 4.02 -25.80
CA TYR A 146 -10.94 4.81 -24.61
C TYR A 146 -12.38 4.68 -24.12
N GLU A 147 -12.56 4.85 -22.82
CA GLU A 147 -13.85 5.09 -22.19
C GLU A 147 -13.72 6.19 -21.14
N THR A 148 -14.83 6.85 -20.79
CA THR A 148 -14.85 7.91 -19.79
C THR A 148 -15.68 7.47 -18.60
N ILE A 149 -15.10 7.56 -17.40
CA ILE A 149 -15.80 7.26 -16.14
C ILE A 149 -16.08 8.59 -15.42
N PRO A 150 -17.36 8.96 -15.21
CA PRO A 150 -17.70 10.11 -14.37
C PRO A 150 -17.19 9.90 -12.95
N ALA A 151 -16.46 10.88 -12.42
CA ALA A 151 -15.86 10.81 -11.10
C ALA A 151 -15.55 12.21 -10.55
N GLY A 152 -15.93 12.46 -9.30
CA GLY A 152 -15.63 13.72 -8.60
C GLY A 152 -14.37 13.68 -7.71
N MET A 153 -13.74 12.52 -7.58
CA MET A 153 -12.59 12.30 -6.69
C MET A 153 -11.75 11.14 -7.20
N ILE A 154 -10.41 11.29 -7.16
CA ILE A 154 -9.45 10.26 -7.55
C ILE A 154 -8.50 9.97 -6.40
N LEU A 155 -8.38 8.69 -6.06
CA LEU A 155 -7.46 8.19 -5.05
C LEU A 155 -6.45 7.25 -5.73
N ARG A 156 -5.19 7.68 -5.80
CA ARG A 156 -4.12 6.87 -6.40
C ARG A 156 -3.55 5.91 -5.35
N SER A 157 -3.88 4.63 -5.48
CA SER A 157 -3.34 3.55 -4.63
C SER A 157 -2.48 2.57 -5.45
N VAL A 158 -1.35 3.06 -5.98
CA VAL A 158 -0.46 2.28 -6.88
C VAL A 158 0.92 1.99 -6.27
N GLY A 159 1.00 2.01 -4.94
CA GLY A 159 2.22 1.78 -4.17
C GLY A 159 2.82 3.06 -3.59
N TYR A 160 3.64 2.87 -2.58
CA TYR A 160 4.44 3.93 -1.94
C TYR A 160 5.81 4.06 -2.60
N LYS A 161 6.59 5.04 -2.16
CA LYS A 161 8.00 5.19 -2.53
C LYS A 161 8.77 5.78 -1.36
N GLY A 162 10.01 5.32 -1.13
CA GLY A 162 10.89 5.95 -0.16
C GLY A 162 11.18 7.41 -0.53
N VAL A 163 11.60 8.18 0.48
CA VAL A 163 12.03 9.57 0.33
C VAL A 163 13.52 9.62 0.70
N PRO A 164 14.38 10.29 -0.09
CA PRO A 164 15.80 10.38 0.21
C PRO A 164 16.05 11.14 1.52
N MET A 165 17.09 10.73 2.24
CA MET A 165 17.60 11.44 3.42
C MET A 165 18.94 12.09 3.06
N PRO A 166 19.19 13.35 3.47
CA PRO A 166 20.48 13.99 3.25
C PRO A 166 21.64 13.14 3.81
N GLY A 167 22.67 12.92 3.00
CA GLY A 167 23.86 12.15 3.37
C GLY A 167 23.72 10.63 3.24
N VAL A 168 22.56 10.10 2.85
CA VAL A 168 22.33 8.65 2.69
C VAL A 168 22.13 8.32 1.20
N PRO A 169 22.83 7.31 0.64
CA PRO A 169 22.61 6.86 -0.73
C PRO A 169 21.14 6.51 -1.02
N PHE A 170 20.65 6.85 -2.21
CA PHE A 170 19.26 6.62 -2.57
C PHE A 170 19.07 6.28 -4.05
N ASP A 171 18.46 5.13 -4.32
CA ASP A 171 18.03 4.77 -5.66
C ASP A 171 16.68 5.44 -5.94
N ALA A 172 16.73 6.59 -6.62
CA ALA A 172 15.54 7.36 -6.95
C ALA A 172 14.60 6.62 -7.92
N ARG A 173 15.04 5.62 -8.67
CA ARG A 173 14.19 4.85 -9.58
C ARG A 173 13.33 3.88 -8.79
N HIS A 174 13.96 3.05 -7.96
CA HIS A 174 13.29 2.02 -7.15
C HIS A 174 12.70 2.57 -5.84
N GLY A 175 13.16 3.72 -5.37
CA GLY A 175 12.68 4.37 -4.16
C GLY A 175 13.13 3.69 -2.87
N VAL A 176 14.36 3.18 -2.86
CA VAL A 176 14.97 2.42 -1.77
C VAL A 176 16.37 2.94 -1.49
N ILE A 177 16.90 2.62 -0.31
CA ILE A 177 18.32 2.77 -0.03
C ILE A 177 19.03 1.53 -0.59
N PRO A 178 19.99 1.70 -1.53
CA PRO A 178 20.72 0.59 -2.14
C PRO A 178 21.53 -0.14 -1.08
N ASN A 179 21.48 -1.47 -1.12
CA ASN A 179 22.07 -2.31 -0.10
C ASN A 179 22.41 -3.71 -0.60
N GLU A 180 23.31 -4.38 0.11
CA GLU A 180 23.61 -5.81 -0.03
C GLU A 180 23.38 -6.50 1.32
N VAL A 181 22.36 -7.37 1.37
CA VAL A 181 22.00 -8.13 2.57
C VAL A 181 21.81 -7.19 3.79
N GLY A 182 21.21 -6.03 3.54
CA GLY A 182 20.96 -5.00 4.55
C GLY A 182 22.09 -4.00 4.79
N ARG A 183 23.31 -4.20 4.27
CA ARG A 183 24.41 -3.21 4.35
C ARG A 183 24.22 -2.13 3.30
N VAL A 184 24.20 -0.85 3.68
CA VAL A 184 24.05 0.25 2.72
C VAL A 184 25.23 0.27 1.75
N ILE A 185 24.96 0.55 0.47
CA ILE A 185 25.96 0.67 -0.59
C ILE A 185 25.97 2.08 -1.13
N ASP A 186 27.16 2.63 -1.31
CA ASP A 186 27.37 3.85 -2.08
C ASP A 186 27.21 3.57 -3.58
N LEU A 187 26.32 4.31 -4.25
CA LEU A 187 25.99 4.05 -5.67
C LEU A 187 27.11 4.40 -6.64
N GLU A 188 28.01 5.31 -6.27
CA GLU A 188 29.09 5.77 -7.16
C GLU A 188 30.25 4.77 -7.15
N THR A 189 30.59 4.25 -5.97
CA THR A 189 31.73 3.37 -5.76
C THR A 189 31.36 1.88 -5.73
N GLY A 190 30.08 1.56 -5.50
CA GLY A 190 29.59 0.20 -5.30
C GLY A 190 30.06 -0.46 -4.01
N ARG A 191 30.65 0.32 -3.08
CA ARG A 191 31.19 -0.20 -1.82
C ARG A 191 30.17 -0.07 -0.70
N VAL A 192 30.27 -0.97 0.27
CA VAL A 192 29.52 -0.88 1.52
C VAL A 192 29.91 0.39 2.27
N VAL A 193 28.91 1.12 2.78
CA VAL A 193 29.07 2.21 3.73
C VAL A 193 29.14 1.60 5.14
N PRO A 194 30.31 1.63 5.83
CA PRO A 194 30.47 0.97 7.12
C PRO A 194 29.52 1.55 8.19
N GLY A 195 28.91 0.69 8.99
CA GLY A 195 28.03 1.09 10.09
C GLY A 195 26.60 1.47 9.70
N GLU A 196 26.29 1.53 8.39
CA GLU A 196 24.95 1.84 7.90
C GLU A 196 24.20 0.60 7.42
N TYR A 197 23.00 0.38 7.97
CA TYR A 197 22.16 -0.75 7.65
C TYR A 197 20.71 -0.33 7.40
N VAL A 198 20.01 -1.10 6.58
CA VAL A 198 18.59 -0.88 6.27
C VAL A 198 17.79 -2.16 6.46
N ALA A 199 16.49 -2.00 6.75
CA ALA A 199 15.53 -3.09 6.85
C ALA A 199 14.13 -2.59 6.47
N GLY A 200 13.21 -3.51 6.19
CA GLY A 200 11.83 -3.22 5.85
C GLY A 200 11.68 -2.61 4.46
N TRP A 201 10.68 -1.73 4.31
CA TRP A 201 10.32 -1.17 3.00
C TRP A 201 11.38 -0.28 2.38
N ILE A 202 12.20 0.42 3.17
CA ILE A 202 13.27 1.24 2.60
C ILE A 202 14.41 0.39 2.01
N LYS A 203 14.51 -0.88 2.43
CA LYS A 203 15.45 -1.88 1.90
C LYS A 203 14.90 -2.59 0.66
N ARG A 204 13.66 -3.09 0.73
CA ARG A 204 13.08 -4.02 -0.27
C ARG A 204 12.01 -3.41 -1.18
N GLY A 205 11.62 -2.16 -0.92
CA GLY A 205 10.45 -1.53 -1.51
C GLY A 205 9.15 -1.87 -0.74
N PRO A 206 8.06 -1.13 -1.02
CA PRO A 206 6.84 -1.17 -0.22
C PRO A 206 5.91 -2.33 -0.64
N THR A 207 6.39 -3.54 -0.41
CA THR A 207 5.65 -4.78 -0.67
C THR A 207 5.72 -5.72 0.53
N GLY A 208 4.69 -6.55 0.68
CA GLY A 208 4.55 -7.50 1.78
C GLY A 208 3.79 -6.95 2.99
N VAL A 209 3.26 -7.87 3.79
CA VAL A 209 2.54 -7.59 5.04
C VAL A 209 3.52 -7.38 6.20
N ILE A 210 3.04 -6.93 7.37
CA ILE A 210 3.86 -6.70 8.57
C ILE A 210 4.79 -7.88 8.89
N GLY A 211 4.27 -9.11 8.80
CA GLY A 211 5.04 -10.34 9.08
C GLY A 211 6.24 -10.55 8.14
N THR A 212 6.24 -9.98 6.93
CA THR A 212 7.36 -10.10 5.98
C THR A 212 8.60 -9.29 6.42
N ASN A 213 8.42 -8.28 7.26
CA ASN A 213 9.52 -7.42 7.71
C ASN A 213 10.39 -8.08 8.80
N LYS A 214 9.86 -9.07 9.53
CA LYS A 214 10.60 -9.75 10.60
C LYS A 214 11.82 -10.53 10.10
N PRO A 215 11.70 -11.50 9.16
CA PRO A 215 12.86 -12.22 8.65
C PRO A 215 13.85 -11.29 7.93
N ASP A 216 13.34 -10.27 7.23
CA ASP A 216 14.16 -9.26 6.58
C ASP A 216 15.01 -8.43 7.56
N ALA A 217 14.44 -8.00 8.69
CA ALA A 217 15.18 -7.30 9.73
C ALA A 217 16.22 -8.21 10.40
N ILE A 218 15.90 -9.49 10.61
CA ILE A 218 16.85 -10.48 11.15
C ILE A 218 18.08 -10.61 10.23
N GLU A 219 17.88 -10.63 8.91
CA GLU A 219 18.98 -10.69 7.95
C GLU A 219 19.92 -9.48 8.09
N SER A 220 19.36 -8.26 8.16
CA SER A 220 20.17 -7.04 8.32
C SER A 220 20.91 -6.99 9.66
N VAL A 221 20.27 -7.47 10.74
CA VAL A 221 20.90 -7.57 12.07
C VAL A 221 22.03 -8.61 12.08
N ASN A 222 21.86 -9.74 11.39
CA ASN A 222 22.93 -10.73 11.26
C ASN A 222 24.14 -10.17 10.51
N SER A 223 23.91 -9.36 9.46
CA SER A 223 24.98 -8.63 8.77
C SER A 223 25.73 -7.67 9.70
N MET A 224 25.01 -6.96 10.58
CA MET A 224 25.61 -6.09 11.59
C MET A 224 26.48 -6.89 12.59
N PHE A 225 25.99 -8.02 13.10
CA PHE A 225 26.79 -8.89 13.98
C PHE A 225 28.03 -9.45 13.29
N ASP A 226 27.92 -9.87 12.03
CA ASP A 226 29.05 -10.37 11.24
C ASP A 226 30.13 -9.30 11.06
N ASP A 227 29.74 -8.06 10.74
CA ASP A 227 30.69 -6.96 10.59
C ASP A 227 31.35 -6.58 11.91
N MET A 228 30.61 -6.60 13.03
CA MET A 228 31.15 -6.39 14.37
C MET A 228 32.19 -7.45 14.73
N GLN A 229 31.89 -8.74 14.52
CA GLN A 229 32.81 -9.84 14.81
C GLN A 229 34.08 -9.79 13.95
N LYS A 230 33.97 -9.29 12.71
CA LYS A 230 35.09 -9.12 11.80
C LYS A 230 35.87 -7.81 12.01
N GLY A 231 35.50 -6.99 12.99
CA GLY A 231 36.19 -5.73 13.29
C GLY A 231 36.03 -4.68 12.19
N LYS A 232 34.94 -4.72 11.43
CA LYS A 232 34.65 -3.75 10.34
C LYS A 232 33.92 -2.49 10.83
N LEU A 233 33.51 -2.46 12.10
CA LEU A 233 32.79 -1.35 12.70
C LEU A 233 33.74 -0.52 13.56
N GLU A 234 33.70 0.79 13.39
CA GLU A 234 34.41 1.72 14.25
C GLU A 234 33.64 1.92 15.55
N PRO A 235 34.32 1.98 16.72
CA PRO A 235 33.68 2.36 17.96
C PRO A 235 33.05 3.76 17.87
N ALA A 236 31.95 3.97 18.58
CA ALA A 236 31.36 5.30 18.71
C ALA A 236 32.35 6.28 19.33
N VAL A 237 32.44 7.49 18.76
CA VAL A 237 33.29 8.58 19.28
C VAL A 237 32.92 8.93 20.72
N ASP A 238 31.61 8.96 21.00
CA ASP A 238 31.06 9.09 22.35
C ASP A 238 30.06 7.95 22.58
N PRO A 239 30.41 6.92 23.37
CA PRO A 239 29.54 5.80 23.65
C PRO A 239 28.54 6.05 24.80
N ASP A 240 28.52 7.25 25.41
CA ASP A 240 27.56 7.57 26.47
C ASP A 240 26.12 7.51 25.91
N PRO A 241 25.21 6.72 26.52
CA PRO A 241 23.80 6.69 26.13
C PRO A 241 23.11 8.08 26.13
N GLU A 242 23.61 9.03 26.92
CA GLU A 242 23.09 10.40 26.99
C GLU A 242 23.67 11.35 25.92
N ALA A 243 24.63 10.92 25.10
CA ALA A 243 25.24 11.76 24.06
C ALA A 243 24.20 12.28 23.05
N ILE A 244 23.33 11.39 22.54
CA ILE A 244 22.28 11.76 21.58
C ILE A 244 21.16 12.60 22.23
N PRO A 245 20.58 12.21 23.38
CA PRO A 245 19.63 13.07 24.10
C PRO A 245 20.16 14.48 24.39
N THR A 246 21.42 14.61 24.79
CA THR A 246 22.06 15.90 25.05
C THR A 246 22.18 16.73 23.77
N LEU A 247 22.67 16.13 22.68
CA LEU A 247 22.75 16.78 21.38
C LEU A 247 21.37 17.28 20.88
N LEU A 248 20.32 16.49 21.07
CA LEU A 248 18.96 16.89 20.69
C LEU A 248 18.47 18.09 21.50
N LYS A 249 18.77 18.14 22.82
CA LYS A 249 18.44 19.29 23.69
C LYS A 249 19.19 20.54 23.28
N GLU A 250 20.49 20.45 23.03
CA GLU A 250 21.32 21.58 22.57
C GLU A 250 20.83 22.16 21.23
N ARG A 251 20.35 21.29 20.35
CA ARG A 251 19.73 21.68 19.07
C ARG A 251 18.28 22.17 19.21
N GLY A 252 17.71 22.19 20.41
CA GLY A 252 16.32 22.60 20.65
C GLY A 252 15.28 21.66 20.04
N VAL A 253 15.63 20.39 19.79
CA VAL A 253 14.73 19.40 19.18
C VAL A 253 13.82 18.80 20.25
N ARG A 254 12.51 18.98 20.11
CA ARG A 254 11.52 18.28 20.92
C ARG A 254 11.35 16.84 20.44
N TYR A 255 11.89 15.88 21.19
CA TYR A 255 11.66 14.45 20.97
C TYR A 255 10.60 13.91 21.93
N VAL A 256 10.09 12.70 21.65
CA VAL A 256 9.10 12.01 22.48
C VAL A 256 9.72 10.71 23.00
N THR A 257 9.84 10.59 24.31
CA THR A 257 10.29 9.36 24.96
C THR A 257 9.19 8.29 24.97
N LYS A 258 9.58 7.04 25.24
CA LYS A 258 8.62 5.94 25.42
C LYS A 258 7.59 6.23 26.52
N ASP A 259 8.01 6.84 27.62
CA ASP A 259 7.12 7.12 28.75
C ASP A 259 6.20 8.32 28.50
N GLU A 260 6.64 9.29 27.70
CA GLU A 260 5.75 10.35 27.20
C GLU A 260 4.74 9.82 26.18
N TRP A 261 5.16 8.94 25.26
CA TRP A 261 4.25 8.25 24.34
C TRP A 261 3.17 7.47 25.09
N LYS A 262 3.52 6.72 26.13
CA LYS A 262 2.54 6.00 26.96
C LYS A 262 1.49 6.91 27.60
N LYS A 263 1.82 8.18 27.89
CA LYS A 263 0.85 9.15 28.40
C LYS A 263 -0.14 9.56 27.30
N ILE A 264 0.33 9.71 26.07
CA ILE A 264 -0.53 9.98 24.90
C ILE A 264 -1.47 8.80 24.68
N ASP A 265 -0.94 7.59 24.59
CA ASP A 265 -1.69 6.34 24.43
C ASP A 265 -2.77 6.17 25.52
N ALA A 266 -2.42 6.40 26.80
CA ALA A 266 -3.38 6.33 27.89
C ALA A 266 -4.53 7.34 27.77
N VAL A 267 -4.25 8.55 27.26
CA VAL A 267 -5.29 9.57 27.01
C VAL A 267 -6.18 9.15 25.84
N GLU A 268 -5.60 8.69 24.73
CA GLU A 268 -6.35 8.25 23.54
C GLU A 268 -7.28 7.09 23.88
N VAL A 269 -6.79 6.05 24.57
CA VAL A 269 -7.59 4.90 25.02
C VAL A 269 -8.66 5.32 26.03
N ALA A 270 -8.37 6.25 26.95
CA ALA A 270 -9.35 6.72 27.90
C ALA A 270 -10.49 7.51 27.22
N GLU A 271 -10.18 8.32 26.21
CA GLU A 271 -11.17 9.04 25.41
C GLU A 271 -11.98 8.09 24.51
N GLY A 272 -11.34 7.07 23.93
CA GLY A 272 -12.02 6.01 23.17
C GLY A 272 -13.04 5.27 24.01
N LYS A 273 -12.63 4.78 25.20
CA LYS A 273 -13.50 4.05 26.14
C LYS A 273 -14.74 4.82 26.56
N LYS A 274 -14.65 6.14 26.76
CA LYS A 274 -15.81 7.00 27.10
C LYS A 274 -16.89 6.98 26.02
N ARG A 275 -16.52 6.60 24.79
CA ARG A 275 -17.38 6.61 23.59
C ARG A 275 -17.62 5.20 23.03
N GLY A 276 -17.20 4.14 23.73
CA GLY A 276 -17.33 2.76 23.25
C GLY A 276 -16.31 2.36 22.18
N LYS A 277 -15.27 3.17 21.96
CA LYS A 277 -14.22 2.95 20.95
C LYS A 277 -12.95 2.36 21.62
N PRO A 278 -12.05 1.72 20.85
CA PRO A 278 -10.73 1.29 21.33
C PRO A 278 -9.93 2.39 22.04
#